data_AF-A0A2P8E873-F1
#
_entry.id   AF-A0A2P8E873-F1
#
_cell.length_a   1.000
_cell.length_b   1.000
_cell.length_c   1.000
_cell.angle_alpha   90.00
_cell.angle_beta   90.00
_cell.angle_gamma   90.00
#
_symmetry.space_group_name_H-M   'P 1'
#
loop_
_entity.id
_entity.type
_entity.pdbx_description
1 polymer ?
#
loop_
_entity_poly.entity_id
_entity_poly.type
_entity_poly.pdbx_seq_one_letter_code
_entity_poly.pdbx_strand_id
1 'polypeptide(L)'
;MRTQNFARNLNWVWVLVLAAFFTACSQMDGIEPDSNSLEGKSDKLFRLNPFGNGLENAKTASSPISDGDITPDIIEGANPGGNRTCDEVATAYSNADRTVTFSNSFDQINAVDFDENTATFGAITATTDGTYVSWTIDVPAGYCVKYVAAVVKGSNDANVYFYEGDVRSDSGLASPMAGGSGGPAELSNLRFCYTLEPCEDEPCFEWKGETATGDGNRFANSSNWFMWNNYTTDPIKLIAGQNMEAGSIQMGPISNGNITITITLDEGWRFKTVGETIVSDAVKVLAYLNPPTSFNGFGNDVRNIRYLRANFNGDVATITVPAAGSYFIHVDVEWEKEIECPVDED
;
A
#
# COMPACT_ATOMS: atom_id res chain seq x y z
N MET A 1 44.14 23.15 -39.73
CA MET A 1 43.93 24.61 -39.70
C MET A 1 42.94 25.01 -40.79
N ARG A 2 41.67 25.21 -40.40
CA ARG A 2 40.71 26.13 -41.04
C ARG A 2 39.43 26.07 -40.22
N THR A 3 39.33 27.01 -39.29
CA THR A 3 38.09 27.39 -38.60
C THR A 3 37.24 28.21 -39.56
N GLN A 4 35.94 27.92 -39.65
CA GLN A 4 34.96 28.93 -40.05
C GLN A 4 33.71 28.81 -39.17
N ASN A 5 33.40 29.97 -38.59
CA ASN A 5 32.24 30.30 -37.80
C ASN A 5 30.98 30.24 -38.66
N PHE A 6 29.87 29.77 -38.10
CA PHE A 6 28.56 30.33 -38.41
C PHE A 6 27.73 30.42 -37.14
N ALA A 7 27.31 31.65 -36.86
CA ALA A 7 26.57 32.04 -35.69
C ALA A 7 25.07 32.15 -36.03
N ARG A 8 24.27 32.16 -34.95
CA ARG A 8 22.96 32.81 -34.78
C ARG A 8 21.74 32.17 -35.46
N ASN A 9 20.88 31.61 -34.60
CA ASN A 9 19.45 31.95 -34.52
C ASN A 9 18.91 31.45 -33.16
N LEU A 10 19.01 32.27 -32.12
CA LEU A 10 18.41 32.02 -30.81
C LEU A 10 17.17 32.90 -30.71
N ASN A 11 16.00 32.25 -30.69
CA ASN A 11 14.69 32.87 -30.84
C ASN A 11 14.27 33.58 -29.54
N TRP A 12 14.02 34.89 -29.67
CA TRP A 12 13.86 35.86 -28.60
C TRP A 12 12.36 36.16 -28.39
N VAL A 13 11.59 35.18 -27.90
CA VAL A 13 10.11 35.32 -27.77
C VAL A 13 9.55 34.94 -26.38
N TRP A 14 10.35 34.43 -25.43
CA TRP A 14 9.80 33.99 -24.11
C TRP A 14 10.19 34.85 -22.89
N VAL A 15 10.64 36.10 -23.07
CA VAL A 15 11.02 36.99 -21.95
C VAL A 15 9.89 37.94 -21.50
N LEU A 16 8.65 37.79 -22.01
CA LEU A 16 7.53 38.69 -21.70
C LEU A 16 6.33 38.00 -21.02
N VAL A 17 6.59 37.15 -20.02
CA VAL A 17 5.54 36.62 -19.11
C VAL A 17 5.90 36.81 -17.61
N LEU A 18 7.08 37.36 -17.28
CA LEU A 18 7.55 37.51 -15.88
C LEU A 18 7.37 38.94 -15.31
N ALA A 19 6.29 39.65 -15.68
CA ALA A 19 6.05 41.03 -15.23
C ALA A 19 4.57 41.36 -14.98
N ALA A 20 3.80 40.43 -14.40
CA ALA A 20 2.39 40.66 -14.06
C ALA A 20 1.92 40.00 -12.75
N PHE A 21 2.78 39.89 -11.74
CA PHE A 21 2.40 39.40 -10.39
C PHE A 21 3.11 40.16 -9.24
N PHE A 22 3.27 41.49 -9.36
CA PHE A 22 3.82 42.34 -8.28
C PHE A 22 2.97 43.59 -7.97
N THR A 23 1.65 43.51 -8.09
CA THR A 23 0.74 44.59 -7.66
C THR A 23 -0.51 44.01 -7.00
N ALA A 24 -0.36 43.53 -5.77
CA ALA A 24 -1.46 43.34 -4.82
C ALA A 24 -0.92 43.46 -3.38
N CYS A 25 -0.36 44.63 -3.05
CA CYS A 25 -0.08 45.05 -1.67
C CYS A 25 -0.21 46.57 -1.62
N SER A 26 -1.45 47.05 -1.63
CA SER A 26 -1.75 48.45 -1.33
C SER A 26 -3.19 48.58 -0.83
N GLN A 27 -3.46 48.03 0.36
CA GLN A 27 -4.44 48.50 1.35
C GLN A 27 -4.54 47.49 2.50
N MET A 28 -3.68 47.66 3.51
CA MET A 28 -4.10 47.41 4.89
C MET A 28 -4.01 48.76 5.58
N ASP A 29 -5.16 49.41 5.71
CA ASP A 29 -5.31 50.54 6.60
C ASP A 29 -4.94 50.09 8.03
N GLY A 30 -4.12 50.91 8.68
CA GLY A 30 -3.63 50.64 10.02
C GLY A 30 -4.78 50.51 11.01
N ILE A 31 -4.91 49.32 11.59
CA ILE A 31 -5.54 49.16 12.90
C ILE A 31 -4.45 49.50 13.91
N GLU A 32 -4.44 50.75 14.39
CA GLU A 32 -3.72 51.10 15.61
C GLU A 32 -4.31 50.27 16.76
N PRO A 33 -3.48 49.51 17.50
CA PRO A 33 -3.96 48.86 18.72
C PRO A 33 -4.21 49.94 19.77
N ASP A 34 -5.48 50.19 20.08
CA ASP A 34 -5.88 50.93 21.26
C ASP A 34 -5.30 50.24 22.50
N SER A 35 -4.35 50.91 23.16
CA SER A 35 -3.64 50.39 24.33
C SER A 35 -4.49 50.38 25.61
N ASN A 36 -5.80 50.65 25.53
CA ASN A 36 -6.69 50.72 26.67
C ASN A 36 -7.80 49.66 26.58
N SER A 37 -7.46 48.36 26.62
CA SER A 37 -8.31 47.29 27.19
C SER A 37 -7.73 45.90 26.88
N LEU A 38 -6.62 45.53 27.52
CA LEU A 38 -6.18 44.13 27.60
C LEU A 38 -5.73 43.71 29.00
N GLU A 39 -6.07 44.48 30.04
CA GLU A 39 -6.10 43.96 31.40
C GLU A 39 -7.47 43.31 31.64
N GLY A 40 -7.56 41.99 31.46
CA GLY A 40 -8.71 41.22 31.95
C GLY A 40 -9.16 40.02 31.12
N LYS A 41 -8.55 39.71 29.98
CA LYS A 41 -8.95 38.54 29.15
C LYS A 41 -7.80 37.69 28.60
N SER A 42 -6.59 37.80 29.13
CA SER A 42 -5.48 36.89 28.79
C SER A 42 -5.57 35.50 29.46
N ASP A 43 -6.40 35.34 30.48
CA ASP A 43 -6.46 34.09 31.27
C ASP A 43 -7.33 32.98 30.65
N LYS A 44 -7.92 33.20 29.47
CA LYS A 44 -8.89 32.27 28.87
C LYS A 44 -8.60 31.82 27.43
N LEU A 45 -7.51 32.25 26.79
CA LEU A 45 -7.24 31.85 25.40
C LEU A 45 -6.12 30.81 25.20
N PHE A 46 -5.37 30.45 26.23
CA PHE A 46 -4.39 29.34 26.16
C PHE A 46 -4.30 28.58 27.48
N ARG A 47 -5.45 28.23 28.07
CA ARG A 47 -5.52 27.08 28.96
C ARG A 47 -5.84 25.85 28.12
N LEU A 48 -4.83 25.37 27.38
CA LEU A 48 -4.76 23.94 27.13
C LEU A 48 -4.70 23.33 28.52
N ASN A 49 -5.80 22.70 28.92
CA ASN A 49 -5.84 21.88 30.09
C ASN A 49 -4.74 20.81 29.88
N PRO A 50 -3.77 20.61 30.77
CA PRO A 50 -2.78 19.53 30.62
C PRO A 50 -3.41 18.12 30.75
N PHE A 51 -4.74 18.06 30.87
CA PHE A 51 -5.56 16.86 30.96
C PHE A 51 -6.72 16.89 29.94
N GLY A 52 -6.56 17.60 28.82
CA GLY A 52 -7.52 17.58 27.73
C GLY A 52 -7.36 16.34 26.86
N ASN A 53 -8.44 15.58 26.70
CA ASN A 53 -8.63 14.34 25.93
C ASN A 53 -8.19 14.43 24.44
N GLY A 54 -6.89 14.55 24.21
CA GLY A 54 -6.27 14.56 22.88
C GLY A 54 -4.80 14.10 22.87
N LEU A 55 -4.23 13.81 24.05
CA LEU A 55 -2.91 13.20 24.24
C LEU A 55 -3.01 11.84 24.94
N GLU A 56 -4.22 11.32 25.15
CA GLU A 56 -4.46 10.08 25.91
C GLU A 56 -3.87 8.81 25.28
N ASN A 57 -3.30 8.92 24.07
CA ASN A 57 -2.51 7.90 23.39
C ASN A 57 -1.12 8.41 22.97
N ALA A 58 -0.54 9.37 23.69
CA ALA A 58 0.79 9.87 23.37
C ALA A 58 1.83 8.75 23.53
N LYS A 59 2.49 8.41 22.42
CA LYS A 59 3.56 7.43 22.35
C LYS A 59 4.86 8.14 22.00
N THR A 60 5.91 7.86 22.75
CA THR A 60 7.25 8.39 22.49
C THR A 60 8.17 7.25 22.11
N ALA A 61 8.62 7.25 20.86
CA ALA A 61 9.59 6.27 20.38
C ALA A 61 10.83 6.24 21.29
N SER A 62 11.30 5.05 21.62
CA SER A 62 12.35 4.78 22.58
C SER A 62 13.40 3.83 22.01
N SER A 63 14.38 3.48 22.84
CA SER A 63 15.47 2.56 22.52
C SER A 63 15.71 1.59 23.67
N PRO A 64 16.29 0.40 23.40
CA PRO A 64 16.79 -0.08 22.10
C PRO A 64 15.68 -0.57 21.15
N ILE A 65 15.99 -0.61 19.86
CA ILE A 65 15.18 -1.32 18.85
C ILE A 65 15.48 -2.82 19.02
N SER A 66 14.46 -3.67 18.93
CA SER A 66 14.64 -5.13 19.02
C SER A 66 15.37 -5.70 17.80
N ASP A 67 15.79 -6.96 17.89
CA ASP A 67 16.44 -7.64 16.76
C ASP A 67 15.45 -7.91 15.60
N GLY A 68 14.15 -7.93 15.88
CA GLY A 68 13.06 -7.94 14.90
C GLY A 68 12.70 -6.56 14.33
N ASP A 69 13.58 -5.56 14.46
CA ASP A 69 13.39 -4.17 14.00
C ASP A 69 12.17 -3.45 14.62
N ILE A 70 11.72 -3.87 15.81
CA ILE A 70 10.62 -3.22 16.52
C ILE A 70 11.14 -2.07 17.36
N THR A 71 10.69 -0.85 17.03
CA THR A 71 10.95 0.34 17.85
C THR A 71 9.96 0.37 19.02
N PRO A 72 10.42 0.32 20.28
CA PRO A 72 9.51 0.40 21.42
C PRO A 72 8.99 1.81 21.61
N ASP A 73 7.80 1.91 22.21
CA ASP A 73 7.25 3.18 22.66
C ASP A 73 7.26 3.26 24.20
N ILE A 74 7.57 4.44 24.74
CA ILE A 74 7.17 4.83 26.09
C ILE A 74 5.77 5.45 25.98
N ILE A 75 4.82 4.85 26.68
CA ILE A 75 3.44 5.31 26.74
C ILE A 75 3.17 6.01 28.08
N GLU A 76 2.28 6.99 28.09
CA GLU A 76 1.78 7.56 29.34
C GLU A 76 0.96 6.51 30.12
N GLY A 77 0.96 6.62 31.45
CA GLY A 77 0.22 5.70 32.31
C GLY A 77 -0.03 6.28 33.69
N ALA A 78 -1.01 5.73 34.41
CA ALA A 78 -1.43 6.23 35.71
C ALA A 78 -0.34 6.11 36.79
N ASN A 79 0.61 5.20 36.59
CA ASN A 79 1.72 4.95 37.50
C ASN A 79 2.98 5.74 37.11
N PRO A 80 3.46 6.66 37.97
CA PRO A 80 4.71 7.42 37.75
C PRO A 80 5.95 6.55 37.70
N GLY A 81 5.87 5.31 38.21
CA GLY A 81 6.97 4.35 38.21
C GLY A 81 7.09 3.54 36.93
N GLY A 82 6.45 3.93 35.82
CA GLY A 82 6.67 3.29 34.51
C GLY A 82 6.01 1.93 34.30
N ASN A 83 5.35 1.35 35.31
CA ASN A 83 4.57 0.13 35.11
C ASN A 83 3.40 0.42 34.17
N ARG A 84 3.18 -0.43 33.17
CA ARG A 84 2.05 -0.36 32.25
C ARG A 84 1.20 -1.61 32.32
N THR A 85 -0.12 -1.43 32.38
CA THR A 85 -1.09 -2.53 32.30
C THR A 85 -1.38 -2.88 30.85
N CYS A 86 -1.93 -4.07 30.62
CA CYS A 86 -2.36 -4.46 29.28
C CYS A 86 -3.49 -3.56 28.75
N ASP A 87 -4.34 -3.02 29.63
CA ASP A 87 -5.41 -2.09 29.26
C ASP A 87 -4.84 -0.73 28.82
N GLU A 88 -3.80 -0.24 29.50
CA GLU A 88 -3.10 1.00 29.10
C GLU A 88 -2.44 0.81 27.74
N VAL A 89 -1.77 -0.33 27.52
CA VAL A 89 -1.17 -0.65 26.22
C VAL A 89 -2.24 -0.79 25.13
N ALA A 90 -3.33 -1.52 25.39
CA ALA A 90 -4.43 -1.68 24.45
C ALA A 90 -5.02 -0.33 24.03
N THR A 91 -5.21 0.57 25.00
CA THR A 91 -5.68 1.94 24.76
C THR A 91 -4.70 2.70 23.87
N ALA A 92 -3.42 2.71 24.22
CA ALA A 92 -2.38 3.47 23.51
C ALA A 92 -2.17 3.01 22.05
N TYR A 93 -2.41 1.74 21.75
CA TYR A 93 -2.24 1.16 20.41
C TYR A 93 -3.54 1.00 19.60
N SER A 94 -4.68 1.37 20.18
CA SER A 94 -5.95 1.48 19.47
C SER A 94 -6.05 2.81 18.70
N ASN A 95 -6.73 2.78 17.56
CA ASN A 95 -7.03 3.96 16.74
C ASN A 95 -8.45 3.86 16.15
N ALA A 96 -8.82 4.80 15.27
CA ALA A 96 -10.17 4.85 14.70
C ALA A 96 -10.53 3.61 13.85
N ASP A 97 -9.54 2.97 13.24
CA ASP A 97 -9.73 1.85 12.30
C ASP A 97 -9.42 0.50 12.96
N ARG A 98 -8.81 0.50 14.15
CA ARG A 98 -8.35 -0.70 14.85
C ARG A 98 -8.51 -0.58 16.37
N THR A 99 -9.29 -1.50 16.93
CA THR A 99 -9.36 -1.71 18.38
C THR A 99 -8.41 -2.83 18.78
N VAL A 100 -7.48 -2.53 19.67
CA VAL A 100 -6.58 -3.52 20.28
C VAL A 100 -7.22 -4.01 21.58
N THR A 101 -7.36 -5.33 21.71
CA THR A 101 -7.83 -5.98 22.93
C THR A 101 -6.92 -7.18 23.21
N PHE A 102 -6.45 -7.32 24.44
CA PHE A 102 -5.67 -8.47 24.88
C PHE A 102 -6.57 -9.52 25.53
N SER A 103 -6.66 -10.72 24.95
CA SER A 103 -7.44 -11.82 25.53
C SER A 103 -6.72 -12.47 26.71
N ASN A 104 -5.39 -12.39 26.74
CA ASN A 104 -4.55 -12.91 27.80
C ASN A 104 -3.64 -11.80 28.33
N SER A 105 -3.68 -11.61 29.64
CA SER A 105 -2.78 -10.70 30.35
C SER A 105 -2.27 -11.39 31.60
N PHE A 106 -0.99 -11.18 31.89
CA PHE A 106 -0.35 -11.75 33.07
C PHE A 106 0.06 -10.64 34.02
N ASP A 107 0.09 -10.96 35.30
CA ASP A 107 0.69 -10.08 36.28
C ASP A 107 2.18 -9.90 35.99
N GLN A 108 2.69 -8.78 36.48
CA GLN A 108 4.08 -8.43 36.36
C GLN A 108 4.95 -9.46 37.10
N ILE A 109 5.99 -9.96 36.44
CA ILE A 109 7.03 -10.80 37.06
C ILE A 109 8.27 -9.92 37.27
N ASN A 110 8.83 -9.92 38.49
CA ASN A 110 10.06 -9.18 38.74
C ASN A 110 11.25 -9.95 38.18
N ALA A 111 12.29 -9.26 37.74
CA ALA A 111 13.49 -9.90 37.19
C ALA A 111 14.15 -10.88 38.17
N VAL A 112 14.03 -10.60 39.48
CA VAL A 112 14.54 -11.48 40.55
C VAL A 112 13.79 -12.81 40.68
N ASP A 113 12.61 -12.90 40.09
CA ASP A 113 11.73 -14.08 40.14
C ASP A 113 11.94 -15.00 38.92
N PHE A 114 12.90 -14.71 38.04
CA PHE A 114 13.25 -15.56 36.91
C PHE A 114 14.05 -16.78 37.40
N ASP A 115 13.55 -17.98 37.11
CA ASP A 115 14.25 -19.22 37.42
C ASP A 115 15.20 -19.56 36.28
N GLU A 116 16.49 -19.74 36.60
CA GLU A 116 17.55 -19.92 35.59
C GLU A 116 17.45 -18.93 34.41
N ASN A 117 17.18 -17.65 34.73
CA ASN A 117 17.00 -16.58 33.74
C ASN A 117 15.82 -16.76 32.77
N THR A 118 14.84 -17.58 33.14
CA THR A 118 13.66 -17.91 32.33
C THR A 118 12.37 -17.67 33.12
N ALA A 119 11.32 -17.21 32.45
CA ALA A 119 9.98 -17.06 33.01
C ALA A 119 8.92 -17.39 31.95
N THR A 120 7.80 -18.00 32.38
CA THR A 120 6.69 -18.37 31.50
C THR A 120 5.42 -17.59 31.86
N PHE A 121 4.77 -17.01 30.85
CA PHE A 121 3.56 -16.22 30.90
C PHE A 121 2.49 -16.89 30.03
N GLY A 122 1.88 -17.95 30.56
CA GLY A 122 0.96 -18.80 29.79
C GLY A 122 1.66 -19.46 28.60
N ALA A 123 1.28 -19.09 27.39
CA ALA A 123 1.89 -19.59 26.15
C ALA A 123 3.25 -18.95 25.83
N ILE A 124 3.60 -17.82 26.46
CA ILE A 124 4.86 -17.13 26.22
C ILE A 124 5.95 -17.63 27.16
N THR A 125 7.12 -17.94 26.62
CA THR A 125 8.34 -18.15 27.39
C THR A 125 9.30 -17.01 27.10
N ALA A 126 9.78 -16.36 28.16
CA ALA A 126 10.77 -15.29 28.09
C ALA A 126 12.07 -15.70 28.77
N THR A 127 13.19 -15.30 28.19
CA THR A 127 14.54 -15.49 28.73
C THR A 127 15.24 -14.15 28.83
N THR A 128 16.19 -14.01 29.76
CA THR A 128 16.92 -12.76 29.96
C THR A 128 18.39 -13.00 30.27
N ASP A 129 19.29 -12.11 29.88
CA ASP A 129 20.68 -12.10 30.39
C ASP A 129 20.87 -11.11 31.56
N GLY A 130 19.76 -10.57 32.07
CA GLY A 130 19.70 -9.50 33.07
C GLY A 130 19.54 -8.09 32.46
N THR A 131 19.85 -7.92 31.17
CA THR A 131 19.71 -6.65 30.44
C THR A 131 18.73 -6.77 29.28
N TYR A 132 18.92 -7.77 28.44
CA TYR A 132 18.11 -8.04 27.27
C TYR A 132 17.18 -9.21 27.51
N VAL A 133 15.98 -9.11 26.95
CA VAL A 133 14.91 -10.08 27.02
C VAL A 133 14.68 -10.65 25.62
N SER A 134 14.50 -11.95 25.55
CA SER A 134 14.00 -12.65 24.36
C SER A 134 12.74 -13.43 24.72
N TRP A 135 11.82 -13.59 23.78
CA TRP A 135 10.58 -14.32 24.03
C TRP A 135 10.17 -15.16 22.82
N THR A 136 9.40 -16.21 23.12
CA THR A 136 8.75 -17.09 22.14
C THR A 136 7.34 -17.41 22.62
N ILE A 137 6.37 -17.54 21.73
CA ILE A 137 5.01 -17.97 22.05
C ILE A 137 4.69 -19.31 21.39
N ASP A 138 4.16 -20.25 22.18
CA ASP A 138 3.65 -21.53 21.69
C ASP A 138 2.17 -21.40 21.32
N VAL A 139 1.85 -21.51 20.03
CA VAL A 139 0.50 -21.24 19.50
C VAL A 139 -0.21 -22.57 19.21
N PRO A 140 -1.41 -22.81 19.78
CA PRO A 140 -2.20 -23.99 19.48
C PRO A 140 -2.54 -24.11 17.99
N ALA A 141 -2.68 -25.35 17.50
CA ALA A 141 -3.09 -25.60 16.12
C ALA A 141 -4.43 -24.93 15.78
N GLY A 142 -4.51 -24.28 14.61
CA GLY A 142 -5.69 -23.53 14.16
C GLY A 142 -5.80 -22.11 14.71
N TYR A 143 -4.85 -21.67 15.53
CA TYR A 143 -4.77 -20.30 16.03
C TYR A 143 -3.53 -19.58 15.51
N CYS A 144 -3.65 -18.27 15.37
CA CYS A 144 -2.60 -17.35 14.96
C CYS A 144 -2.48 -16.24 16.01
N VAL A 145 -1.29 -15.67 16.15
CA VAL A 145 -1.06 -14.51 17.00
C VAL A 145 -1.65 -13.28 16.30
N LYS A 146 -2.56 -12.57 16.97
CA LYS A 146 -3.06 -11.28 16.48
C LYS A 146 -2.22 -10.13 16.98
N TYR A 147 -2.02 -10.10 18.31
CA TYR A 147 -1.29 -9.05 19.00
C TYR A 147 -0.41 -9.65 20.10
N VAL A 148 0.80 -9.14 20.26
CA VAL A 148 1.64 -9.34 21.45
C VAL A 148 2.14 -7.97 21.91
N ALA A 149 2.19 -7.76 23.21
CA ALA A 149 2.91 -6.65 23.80
C ALA A 149 3.83 -7.13 24.90
N ALA A 150 5.09 -6.70 24.85
CA ALA A 150 6.08 -6.89 25.90
C ALA A 150 6.35 -5.55 26.57
N VAL A 151 6.02 -5.44 27.86
CA VAL A 151 6.32 -4.27 28.69
C VAL A 151 7.60 -4.58 29.47
N VAL A 152 8.71 -4.01 29.00
CA VAL A 152 10.05 -4.24 29.55
C VAL A 152 10.46 -3.03 30.37
N LYS A 153 10.48 -3.21 31.69
CA LYS A 153 10.64 -2.10 32.61
C LYS A 153 12.01 -2.08 33.27
N GLY A 154 12.57 -0.87 33.35
CA GLY A 154 13.73 -0.57 34.18
C GLY A 154 13.69 0.89 34.67
N SER A 155 14.23 1.15 35.86
CA SER A 155 14.25 2.49 36.45
C SER A 155 12.83 3.11 36.59
N ASN A 156 12.59 4.31 36.04
CA ASN A 156 11.32 5.04 36.18
C ASN A 156 10.33 4.82 35.04
N ASP A 157 10.73 4.16 33.94
CA ASP A 157 9.91 4.02 32.72
C ASP A 157 9.91 2.57 32.21
N ALA A 158 9.11 2.30 31.18
CA ALA A 158 9.08 1.02 30.50
C ALA A 158 9.01 1.21 28.99
N ASN A 159 9.72 0.33 28.28
CA ASN A 159 9.59 0.17 26.85
C ASN A 159 8.44 -0.79 26.59
N VAL A 160 7.52 -0.40 25.70
CA VAL A 160 6.45 -1.26 25.20
C VAL A 160 6.79 -1.66 23.77
N TYR A 161 7.16 -2.91 23.57
CA TYR A 161 7.30 -3.51 22.25
C TYR A 161 5.95 -4.10 21.87
N PHE A 162 5.36 -3.61 20.78
CA PHE A 162 4.05 -4.03 20.32
C PHE A 162 4.19 -4.71 18.96
N TYR A 163 3.60 -5.89 18.84
CA TYR A 163 3.64 -6.76 17.68
C TYR A 163 2.22 -6.95 17.18
N GLU A 164 2.05 -6.82 15.87
CA GLU A 164 0.80 -7.08 15.16
C GLU A 164 1.05 -8.11 14.08
N GLY A 165 0.10 -9.03 13.91
CA GLY A 165 0.23 -10.20 13.04
C GLY A 165 0.92 -11.37 13.73
N ASP A 166 1.15 -12.44 12.96
CA ASP A 166 1.60 -13.75 13.48
C ASP A 166 3.10 -13.78 13.86
N VAL A 167 3.52 -12.83 14.71
CA VAL A 167 4.89 -12.77 15.24
C VAL A 167 5.00 -13.70 16.44
N ARG A 168 5.87 -14.71 16.32
CA ARG A 168 5.98 -15.79 17.31
C ARG A 168 7.19 -15.72 18.23
N SER A 169 8.11 -14.80 17.98
CA SER A 169 9.30 -14.60 18.80
C SER A 169 9.98 -13.28 18.48
N ASP A 170 10.71 -12.73 19.45
CA ASP A 170 11.64 -11.63 19.24
C ASP A 170 12.74 -11.63 20.32
N SER A 171 13.83 -10.92 20.06
CA SER A 171 14.99 -10.78 20.96
C SER A 171 15.54 -9.36 20.96
N GLY A 172 16.47 -9.08 21.87
CA GLY A 172 17.08 -7.76 21.99
C GLY A 172 16.16 -6.71 22.65
N LEU A 173 15.04 -7.12 23.25
CA LEU A 173 14.19 -6.21 23.99
C LEU A 173 14.89 -5.77 25.28
N ALA A 174 14.91 -4.48 25.58
CA ALA A 174 15.40 -3.99 26.86
C ALA A 174 14.56 -2.85 27.42
N SER A 175 14.79 -2.55 28.69
CA SER A 175 14.28 -1.36 29.38
C SER A 175 14.78 -0.07 28.68
N PRO A 176 14.15 1.09 28.95
CA PRO A 176 14.63 2.37 28.45
C PRO A 176 16.09 2.64 28.87
N MET A 177 16.80 3.42 28.06
CA MET A 177 18.19 3.79 28.33
C MET A 177 18.34 4.50 29.68
N ALA A 178 19.25 4.02 30.52
CA ALA A 178 19.53 4.67 31.79
C ALA A 178 20.34 5.95 31.55
N GLY A 179 19.84 7.08 32.07
CA GLY A 179 20.52 8.37 31.95
C GLY A 179 21.93 8.31 32.55
N GLY A 180 22.95 8.30 31.67
CA GLY A 180 24.37 8.40 32.06
C GLY A 180 25.22 7.12 31.90
N SER A 181 24.63 5.93 31.70
CA SER A 181 25.39 4.67 31.58
C SER A 181 25.73 4.27 30.13
N GLY A 182 25.09 4.90 29.15
CA GLY A 182 25.26 4.55 27.72
C GLY A 182 24.61 3.23 27.31
N GLY A 183 23.82 2.61 28.18
CA GLY A 183 23.10 1.36 27.94
C GLY A 183 21.69 1.33 28.56
N PRO A 184 20.91 0.27 28.30
CA PRO A 184 19.60 0.05 28.91
C PRO A 184 19.66 0.06 30.45
N ALA A 185 18.58 0.49 31.10
CA ALA A 185 18.44 0.30 32.53
C ALA A 185 18.32 -1.18 32.89
N GLU A 186 18.77 -1.57 34.09
CA GLU A 186 18.59 -2.93 34.60
C GLU A 186 17.11 -3.32 34.61
N LEU A 187 16.85 -4.55 34.14
CA LEU A 187 15.50 -5.11 34.10
C LEU A 187 14.94 -5.20 35.52
N SER A 188 13.86 -4.47 35.79
CA SER A 188 13.17 -4.50 37.07
C SER A 188 11.99 -5.48 37.03
N ASN A 189 11.22 -5.42 35.95
CA ASN A 189 10.10 -6.32 35.74
C ASN A 189 9.69 -6.46 34.28
N LEU A 190 8.90 -7.51 34.02
CA LEU A 190 8.40 -7.86 32.71
C LEU A 190 6.90 -8.19 32.79
N ARG A 191 6.16 -7.77 31.78
CA ARG A 191 4.76 -8.15 31.57
C ARG A 191 4.52 -8.44 30.10
N PHE A 192 3.77 -9.51 29.83
CA PHE A 192 3.25 -9.80 28.50
C PHE A 192 1.73 -9.72 28.45
N CYS A 193 1.25 -9.27 27.30
CA CYS A 193 -0.15 -9.25 26.91
C CYS A 193 -0.24 -9.86 25.50
N TYR A 194 -1.19 -10.76 25.25
CA TYR A 194 -1.34 -11.32 23.91
C TYR A 194 -2.79 -11.70 23.58
N THR A 195 -3.06 -11.75 22.28
CA THR A 195 -4.32 -12.24 21.71
C THR A 195 -4.02 -13.29 20.67
N LEU A 196 -4.67 -14.44 20.83
CA LEU A 196 -4.73 -15.49 19.83
C LEU A 196 -6.12 -15.45 19.21
N GLU A 197 -6.18 -15.61 17.89
CA GLU A 197 -7.44 -15.77 17.17
C GLU A 197 -7.35 -16.97 16.23
N PRO A 198 -8.48 -17.56 15.80
CA PRO A 198 -8.46 -18.52 14.71
C PRO A 198 -7.73 -17.89 13.52
N CYS A 199 -6.83 -18.63 12.89
CA CYS A 199 -6.15 -18.11 11.70
C CYS A 199 -7.21 -17.74 10.65
N GLU A 200 -7.15 -16.52 10.12
CA GLU A 200 -7.89 -16.18 8.92
C GLU A 200 -7.20 -16.91 7.76
N ASP A 201 -7.92 -17.79 7.07
CA ASP A 201 -7.42 -18.39 5.84
C ASP A 201 -7.27 -17.26 4.80
N GLU A 202 -6.06 -17.06 4.26
CA GLU A 202 -5.90 -16.15 3.14
C GLU A 202 -6.80 -16.61 1.99
N PRO A 203 -7.57 -15.71 1.36
CA PRO A 203 -8.47 -16.09 0.28
C PRO A 203 -7.66 -16.72 -0.85
N CYS A 204 -8.11 -17.88 -1.33
CA CYS A 204 -7.50 -18.52 -2.48
C CYS A 204 -8.08 -17.93 -3.76
N PHE A 205 -7.24 -17.81 -4.78
CA PHE A 205 -7.66 -17.27 -6.08
C PHE A 205 -7.34 -18.24 -7.23
N GLU A 206 -8.23 -18.27 -8.22
CA GLU A 206 -7.99 -18.92 -9.51
C GLU A 206 -8.08 -17.90 -10.65
N TRP A 207 -7.25 -18.09 -11.69
CA TRP A 207 -7.32 -17.29 -12.90
C TRP A 207 -8.38 -17.85 -13.85
N LYS A 208 -9.40 -17.05 -14.15
CA LYS A 208 -10.46 -17.40 -15.11
C LYS A 208 -10.21 -16.73 -16.45
N GLY A 209 -10.04 -17.55 -17.49
CA GLY A 209 -9.85 -17.08 -18.86
C GLY A 209 -11.12 -16.44 -19.44
N GLU A 210 -10.93 -15.30 -20.10
CA GLU A 210 -11.97 -14.53 -20.76
C GLU A 210 -11.48 -13.92 -22.08
N THR A 211 -12.44 -13.48 -22.90
CA THR A 211 -12.17 -12.71 -24.11
C THR A 211 -12.56 -11.26 -23.90
N ALA A 212 -11.71 -10.34 -24.36
CA ALA A 212 -11.96 -8.91 -24.29
C ALA A 212 -11.84 -8.20 -25.64
N THR A 213 -12.65 -7.16 -25.83
CA THR A 213 -12.62 -6.28 -27.02
C THR A 213 -12.83 -4.83 -26.61
N GLY A 214 -12.31 -3.88 -27.39
CA GLY A 214 -12.53 -2.45 -27.10
C GLY A 214 -13.99 -2.06 -27.21
N ASP A 215 -14.51 -1.34 -26.23
CA ASP A 215 -15.89 -0.81 -26.22
C ASP A 215 -16.14 0.07 -27.45
N GLY A 216 -17.19 -0.25 -28.21
CA GLY A 216 -17.41 0.39 -29.49
C GLY A 216 -18.58 -0.18 -30.29
N ASN A 217 -18.40 -0.25 -31.61
CA ASN A 217 -19.45 -0.67 -32.52
C ASN A 217 -19.50 -2.19 -32.63
N ARG A 218 -20.67 -2.80 -32.42
CA ARG A 218 -20.85 -4.24 -32.69
C ARG A 218 -20.70 -4.55 -34.18
N PHE A 219 -20.15 -5.72 -34.49
CA PHE A 219 -20.23 -6.25 -35.85
C PHE A 219 -21.68 -6.53 -36.23
N ALA A 220 -22.14 -5.94 -37.35
CA ALA A 220 -23.46 -6.24 -37.87
C ALA A 220 -23.56 -7.72 -38.28
N ASN A 221 -24.76 -8.30 -38.13
CA ASN A 221 -25.07 -9.68 -38.49
C ASN A 221 -24.20 -10.76 -37.84
N SER A 222 -23.64 -10.48 -36.66
CA SER A 222 -22.86 -11.42 -35.88
C SER A 222 -23.62 -11.91 -34.65
N SER A 223 -23.53 -13.21 -34.34
CA SER A 223 -24.00 -13.76 -33.06
C SER A 223 -22.99 -13.57 -31.92
N ASN A 224 -21.75 -13.16 -32.24
CA ASN A 224 -20.79 -12.79 -31.21
C ASN A 224 -21.00 -11.34 -30.75
N TRP A 225 -20.49 -11.04 -29.57
CA TRP A 225 -20.64 -9.74 -28.92
C TRP A 225 -19.49 -8.78 -29.24
N PHE A 226 -18.56 -9.18 -30.11
CA PHE A 226 -17.34 -8.45 -30.38
C PHE A 226 -17.60 -7.06 -30.96
N MET A 227 -16.76 -6.12 -30.55
CA MET A 227 -16.86 -4.72 -30.92
C MET A 227 -15.60 -4.26 -31.64
N TRP A 228 -15.77 -3.33 -32.58
CA TRP A 228 -14.69 -2.67 -33.31
C TRP A 228 -14.80 -1.15 -33.12
N ASN A 229 -13.67 -0.47 -33.30
CA ASN A 229 -13.55 0.95 -33.02
C ASN A 229 -13.07 1.73 -34.25
N ASN A 230 -13.57 2.94 -34.42
CA ASN A 230 -12.93 3.89 -35.33
C ASN A 230 -11.56 4.27 -34.77
N TYR A 231 -10.65 4.68 -35.65
CA TYR A 231 -9.42 5.32 -35.20
C TYR A 231 -9.77 6.54 -34.35
N THR A 232 -9.22 6.58 -33.13
CA THR A 232 -9.35 7.70 -32.20
C THR A 232 -8.12 7.73 -31.30
N THR A 233 -7.74 8.92 -30.84
CA THR A 233 -6.71 9.09 -29.81
C THR A 233 -7.31 9.20 -28.42
N ASP A 234 -8.63 9.15 -28.28
CA ASP A 234 -9.27 9.09 -26.97
C ASP A 234 -9.17 7.66 -26.40
N PRO A 235 -8.98 7.49 -25.07
CA PRO A 235 -8.98 6.17 -24.45
C PRO A 235 -10.29 5.43 -24.68
N ILE A 236 -10.20 4.14 -24.97
CA ILE A 236 -11.33 3.22 -25.13
C ILE A 236 -11.28 2.20 -24.00
N LYS A 237 -12.43 1.87 -23.41
CA LYS A 237 -12.50 0.80 -22.40
C LYS A 237 -12.26 -0.57 -23.03
N LEU A 238 -11.53 -1.43 -22.35
CA LEU A 238 -11.39 -2.84 -22.71
C LEU A 238 -12.47 -3.64 -21.98
N ILE A 239 -13.40 -4.25 -22.72
CA ILE A 239 -14.53 -4.98 -22.14
C ILE A 239 -14.33 -6.48 -22.33
N ALA A 240 -14.19 -7.22 -21.23
CA ALA A 240 -14.13 -8.67 -21.14
C ALA A 240 -15.52 -9.28 -20.87
N GLY A 241 -15.77 -10.48 -21.40
CA GLY A 241 -16.97 -11.27 -21.07
C GLY A 241 -18.32 -10.56 -21.31
N GLN A 242 -18.36 -9.58 -22.22
CA GLN A 242 -19.49 -8.68 -22.55
C GLN A 242 -19.72 -7.47 -21.65
N ASN A 243 -19.34 -7.51 -20.38
CA ASN A 243 -19.74 -6.48 -19.41
C ASN A 243 -18.73 -6.22 -18.28
N MET A 244 -17.55 -6.83 -18.31
CA MET A 244 -16.50 -6.60 -17.33
C MET A 244 -15.47 -5.63 -17.90
N GLU A 245 -15.18 -4.54 -17.19
CA GLU A 245 -14.09 -3.64 -17.56
C GLU A 245 -12.77 -4.29 -17.12
N ALA A 246 -11.89 -4.56 -18.08
CA ALA A 246 -10.62 -5.25 -17.88
C ALA A 246 -9.41 -4.34 -18.05
N GLY A 247 -9.64 -3.05 -18.30
CA GLY A 247 -8.60 -2.08 -18.59
C GLY A 247 -8.97 -1.11 -19.71
N SER A 248 -7.96 -0.61 -20.41
CA SER A 248 -8.09 0.41 -21.43
C SER A 248 -7.23 0.15 -22.66
N ILE A 249 -7.61 0.80 -23.76
CA ILE A 249 -6.95 0.81 -25.05
C ILE A 249 -6.66 2.26 -25.44
N GLN A 250 -5.42 2.55 -25.80
CA GLN A 250 -4.98 3.83 -26.31
C GLN A 250 -4.39 3.66 -27.71
N MET A 251 -4.95 4.31 -28.73
CA MET A 251 -4.30 4.39 -30.03
C MET A 251 -3.44 5.65 -30.09
N GLY A 252 -2.17 5.48 -30.45
CA GLY A 252 -1.22 6.56 -30.62
C GLY A 252 -1.45 7.33 -31.93
N PRO A 253 -0.84 8.52 -32.07
CA PRO A 253 -0.93 9.31 -33.29
C PRO A 253 -0.34 8.55 -34.49
N ILE A 254 -0.87 8.83 -35.68
CA ILE A 254 -0.32 8.30 -36.93
C ILE A 254 1.09 8.84 -37.15
N SER A 255 2.05 7.94 -37.29
CA SER A 255 3.45 8.24 -37.58
C SER A 255 3.99 7.27 -38.62
N ASN A 256 4.56 7.80 -39.71
CA ASN A 256 5.08 7.01 -40.83
C ASN A 256 4.10 5.97 -41.38
N GLY A 257 2.81 6.32 -41.42
CA GLY A 257 1.74 5.44 -41.92
C GLY A 257 1.32 4.32 -40.96
N ASN A 258 1.81 4.32 -39.72
CA ASN A 258 1.45 3.36 -38.68
C ASN A 258 0.89 4.06 -37.43
N ILE A 259 0.26 3.28 -36.57
CA ILE A 259 -0.11 3.65 -35.20
C ILE A 259 0.44 2.60 -34.23
N THR A 260 0.65 3.01 -32.98
CA THR A 260 0.90 2.09 -31.87
C THR A 260 -0.35 2.01 -31.02
N ILE A 261 -0.87 0.81 -30.81
CA ILE A 261 -1.98 0.55 -29.90
C ILE A 261 -1.36 0.05 -28.59
N THR A 262 -1.70 0.73 -27.49
CA THR A 262 -1.33 0.33 -26.13
C THR A 262 -2.56 -0.21 -25.42
N ILE A 263 -2.43 -1.35 -24.77
CA ILE A 263 -3.46 -1.96 -23.92
C ILE A 263 -2.89 -1.99 -22.51
N THR A 264 -3.65 -1.50 -21.54
CA THR A 264 -3.30 -1.53 -20.12
C THR A 264 -4.41 -2.24 -19.37
N LEU A 265 -4.09 -3.31 -18.65
CA LEU A 265 -5.06 -4.06 -17.85
C LEU A 265 -5.21 -3.45 -16.46
N ASP A 266 -6.42 -3.54 -15.89
CA ASP A 266 -6.68 -3.09 -14.52
C ASP A 266 -6.17 -4.13 -13.49
N GLU A 267 -6.12 -3.73 -12.21
CA GLU A 267 -5.81 -4.64 -11.11
C GLU A 267 -6.78 -5.83 -11.08
N GLY A 268 -6.27 -7.03 -10.76
CA GLY A 268 -7.04 -8.27 -10.83
C GLY A 268 -7.16 -8.87 -12.24
N TRP A 269 -6.52 -8.27 -13.26
CA TRP A 269 -6.47 -8.79 -14.62
C TRP A 269 -5.05 -9.07 -15.09
N ARG A 270 -4.90 -10.06 -15.98
CA ARG A 270 -3.64 -10.33 -16.70
C ARG A 270 -3.89 -10.79 -18.13
N PHE A 271 -2.87 -10.71 -18.98
CA PHE A 271 -2.91 -11.36 -20.28
C PHE A 271 -2.90 -12.87 -20.09
N LYS A 272 -3.62 -13.60 -20.94
CA LYS A 272 -3.68 -15.06 -20.87
C LYS A 272 -2.29 -15.69 -20.89
N THR A 273 -2.08 -16.66 -20.02
CA THR A 273 -0.79 -17.37 -19.87
C THR A 273 -0.93 -18.87 -20.16
N VAL A 274 0.21 -19.51 -20.45
CA VAL A 274 0.39 -20.96 -20.34
C VAL A 274 1.57 -21.18 -19.40
N GLY A 275 1.30 -21.70 -18.21
CA GLY A 275 2.23 -21.60 -17.09
C GLY A 275 2.42 -20.14 -16.70
N GLU A 276 3.66 -19.67 -16.65
CA GLU A 276 3.99 -18.28 -16.32
C GLU A 276 4.23 -17.41 -17.56
N THR A 277 4.10 -17.97 -18.76
CA THR A 277 4.41 -17.26 -20.01
C THR A 277 3.14 -16.76 -20.68
N ILE A 278 3.09 -15.46 -20.99
CA ILE A 278 2.01 -14.85 -21.77
C ILE A 278 1.96 -15.49 -23.17
N VAL A 279 0.77 -15.90 -23.61
CA VAL A 279 0.62 -16.51 -24.93
C VAL A 279 0.89 -15.46 -26.02
N SER A 280 1.70 -15.83 -27.02
CA SER A 280 2.16 -14.88 -28.03
C SER A 280 1.05 -14.24 -28.86
N ASP A 281 -0.12 -14.88 -28.94
CA ASP A 281 -1.29 -14.36 -29.63
C ASP A 281 -2.33 -13.75 -28.67
N ALA A 282 -1.99 -13.46 -27.41
CA ALA A 282 -2.92 -12.88 -26.43
C ALA A 282 -3.52 -11.56 -26.93
N VAL A 283 -2.85 -10.82 -27.81
CA VAL A 283 -3.38 -9.62 -28.47
C VAL A 283 -3.46 -9.85 -29.98
N LYS A 284 -4.64 -9.60 -30.55
CA LYS A 284 -4.94 -9.77 -31.97
C LYS A 284 -5.59 -8.50 -32.49
N VAL A 285 -5.01 -7.90 -33.53
CA VAL A 285 -5.58 -6.69 -34.15
C VAL A 285 -5.90 -6.96 -35.62
N LEU A 286 -7.12 -6.61 -36.03
CA LEU A 286 -7.50 -6.49 -37.44
C LEU A 286 -7.69 -5.01 -37.78
N ALA A 287 -7.00 -4.54 -38.81
CA ALA A 287 -7.13 -3.17 -39.31
C ALA A 287 -8.00 -3.13 -40.57
N TYR A 288 -8.93 -2.18 -40.63
CA TYR A 288 -9.89 -2.01 -41.71
C TYR A 288 -9.83 -0.60 -42.30
N LEU A 289 -9.72 -0.49 -43.63
CA LEU A 289 -9.77 0.80 -44.31
C LEU A 289 -11.16 1.46 -44.20
N ASN A 290 -12.22 0.64 -44.20
CA ASN A 290 -13.60 1.07 -44.05
C ASN A 290 -14.26 0.29 -42.89
N PRO A 291 -15.25 0.87 -42.20
CA PRO A 291 -16.00 0.19 -41.15
C PRO A 291 -16.46 -1.21 -41.56
N PRO A 292 -16.15 -2.27 -40.77
CA PRO A 292 -16.56 -3.62 -41.10
C PRO A 292 -18.05 -3.84 -40.85
N THR A 293 -18.70 -4.59 -41.75
CA THR A 293 -20.12 -4.95 -41.65
C THR A 293 -20.35 -6.39 -41.16
N SER A 294 -19.29 -7.18 -41.00
CA SER A 294 -19.35 -8.54 -40.44
C SER A 294 -17.99 -8.96 -39.89
N PHE A 295 -17.98 -9.89 -38.93
CA PHE A 295 -16.75 -10.53 -38.46
C PHE A 295 -16.62 -11.92 -39.09
N ASN A 296 -15.56 -12.13 -39.88
CA ASN A 296 -15.30 -13.38 -40.59
C ASN A 296 -14.17 -14.20 -39.94
N GLY A 297 -13.87 -13.96 -38.66
CA GLY A 297 -12.77 -14.61 -37.95
C GLY A 297 -11.40 -13.98 -38.19
N PHE A 298 -10.39 -14.52 -37.51
CA PHE A 298 -8.97 -14.15 -37.67
C PHE A 298 -8.27 -14.91 -38.81
N GLY A 299 -9.04 -15.36 -39.81
CA GLY A 299 -8.51 -16.05 -40.99
C GLY A 299 -7.84 -15.10 -41.98
N ASN A 300 -7.16 -15.67 -42.98
CA ASN A 300 -6.47 -14.94 -44.05
C ASN A 300 -7.44 -14.34 -45.09
N ASP A 301 -8.48 -13.61 -44.66
CA ASP A 301 -9.29 -12.83 -45.59
C ASP A 301 -8.41 -11.68 -46.12
N VAL A 302 -8.20 -11.63 -47.43
CA VAL A 302 -7.41 -10.62 -48.15
C VAL A 302 -7.86 -9.18 -47.89
N ARG A 303 -9.03 -8.98 -47.28
CA ARG A 303 -9.59 -7.66 -46.94
C ARG A 303 -9.13 -7.10 -45.59
N ASN A 304 -8.61 -7.94 -44.68
CA ASN A 304 -8.21 -7.54 -43.33
C ASN A 304 -6.81 -8.09 -43.01
N ILE A 305 -5.89 -7.23 -42.53
CA ILE A 305 -4.56 -7.69 -42.13
C ILE A 305 -4.55 -8.01 -40.64
N ARG A 306 -4.13 -9.22 -40.29
CA ARG A 306 -4.01 -9.70 -38.90
C ARG A 306 -2.62 -9.43 -38.34
N TYR A 307 -2.59 -8.80 -37.16
CA TYR A 307 -1.37 -8.54 -36.40
C TYR A 307 -1.43 -9.27 -35.06
N LEU A 308 -0.36 -10.00 -34.74
CA LEU A 308 -0.25 -10.87 -33.56
C LEU A 308 1.00 -10.60 -32.71
N ARG A 309 1.90 -9.73 -33.16
CA ARG A 309 3.20 -9.54 -32.51
C ARG A 309 3.15 -8.33 -31.59
N ALA A 310 2.44 -8.47 -30.48
CA ALA A 310 2.49 -7.49 -29.40
C ALA A 310 3.76 -7.67 -28.57
N ASN A 311 4.27 -6.57 -28.00
CA ASN A 311 5.28 -6.60 -26.95
C ASN A 311 4.57 -6.46 -25.61
N PHE A 312 4.89 -7.34 -24.67
CA PHE A 312 4.28 -7.37 -23.34
C PHE A 312 5.29 -6.90 -22.29
N ASN A 313 4.80 -6.12 -21.32
CA ASN A 313 5.52 -5.70 -20.14
C ASN A 313 4.54 -5.67 -18.97
N GLY A 314 4.44 -6.79 -18.24
CA GLY A 314 3.46 -6.98 -17.17
C GLY A 314 2.02 -6.91 -17.69
N ASP A 315 1.27 -5.98 -17.12
CA ASP A 315 -0.12 -5.62 -17.42
C ASP A 315 -0.29 -4.72 -18.67
N VAL A 316 0.83 -4.33 -19.31
CA VAL A 316 0.81 -3.49 -20.51
C VAL A 316 1.22 -4.30 -21.75
N ALA A 317 0.46 -4.18 -22.83
CA ALA A 317 0.83 -4.68 -24.16
C ALA A 317 0.85 -3.54 -25.19
N THR A 318 1.80 -3.61 -26.13
CA THR A 318 1.89 -2.67 -27.25
C THR A 318 1.97 -3.39 -28.58
N ILE A 319 1.26 -2.90 -29.59
CA ILE A 319 1.30 -3.46 -30.94
C ILE A 319 1.27 -2.35 -31.99
N THR A 320 2.18 -2.41 -32.97
CA THR A 320 2.24 -1.46 -34.07
C THR A 320 1.54 -2.03 -35.30
N VAL A 321 0.60 -1.27 -35.85
CA VAL A 321 -0.19 -1.64 -37.04
C VAL A 321 -0.25 -0.46 -38.01
N PRO A 322 -0.48 -0.68 -39.32
CA PRO A 322 -0.75 0.39 -40.27
C PRO A 322 -1.95 1.23 -39.88
N ALA A 323 -1.87 2.52 -40.19
CA ALA A 323 -2.96 3.45 -40.02
C ALA A 323 -4.14 3.04 -40.93
N ALA A 324 -5.31 2.88 -40.33
CA ALA A 324 -6.56 2.48 -40.95
C ALA A 324 -7.73 3.25 -40.30
N GLY A 325 -8.90 3.23 -40.94
CA GLY A 325 -10.08 3.96 -40.46
C GLY A 325 -10.73 3.30 -39.24
N SER A 326 -10.62 1.98 -39.12
CA SER A 326 -11.22 1.21 -38.02
C SER A 326 -10.35 0.01 -37.62
N TYR A 327 -10.47 -0.41 -36.36
CA TYR A 327 -9.73 -1.53 -35.80
C TYR A 327 -10.63 -2.43 -34.98
N PHE A 328 -10.42 -3.74 -35.12
CA PHE A 328 -10.88 -4.72 -34.17
C PHE A 328 -9.70 -5.16 -33.31
N ILE A 329 -9.80 -4.94 -32.00
CA ILE A 329 -8.76 -5.27 -31.03
C ILE A 329 -9.36 -6.33 -30.11
N HIS A 330 -8.74 -7.50 -30.11
CA HIS A 330 -9.14 -8.64 -29.32
C HIS A 330 -8.00 -9.01 -28.38
N VAL A 331 -8.33 -9.24 -27.12
CA VAL A 331 -7.39 -9.59 -26.08
C VAL A 331 -7.89 -10.86 -25.37
N ASP A 332 -7.04 -11.88 -25.29
CA ASP A 332 -7.25 -13.01 -24.40
C ASP A 332 -6.71 -12.62 -23.02
N VAL A 333 -7.59 -12.52 -22.04
CA VAL A 333 -7.29 -12.08 -20.68
C VAL A 333 -7.67 -13.14 -19.67
N GLU A 334 -7.15 -13.03 -18.45
CA GLU A 334 -7.56 -13.80 -17.29
C GLU A 334 -7.86 -12.82 -16.16
N TRP A 335 -8.89 -13.10 -15.37
CA TRP A 335 -9.20 -12.34 -14.16
C TRP A 335 -9.10 -13.20 -12.91
N GLU A 336 -8.76 -12.56 -11.81
CA GLU A 336 -8.60 -13.18 -10.51
C GLU A 336 -9.96 -13.43 -9.87
N LYS A 337 -10.29 -14.70 -9.65
CA LYS A 337 -11.53 -15.11 -9.02
C LYS A 337 -11.25 -15.76 -7.68
N GLU A 338 -11.83 -15.21 -6.63
CA GLU A 338 -11.81 -15.82 -5.30
C GLU A 338 -12.52 -17.18 -5.29
N ILE A 339 -11.90 -18.16 -4.65
CA ILE A 339 -12.38 -19.53 -4.48
C ILE A 339 -12.14 -20.01 -3.06
N GLU A 340 -12.87 -21.05 -2.66
CA GLU A 340 -12.57 -21.79 -1.45
C GLU A 340 -11.18 -22.44 -1.57
N CYS A 341 -10.36 -22.28 -0.53
CA CYS A 341 -9.04 -22.90 -0.50
C CYS A 341 -9.14 -24.41 -0.53
N PRO A 342 -8.28 -25.09 -1.30
CA PRO A 342 -8.23 -26.54 -1.27
C PRO A 342 -7.89 -26.99 0.15
N VAL A 343 -8.74 -27.83 0.73
CA VAL A 343 -8.44 -28.51 1.99
C VAL A 343 -7.41 -29.60 1.70
N ASP A 344 -6.28 -29.58 2.40
CA ASP A 344 -5.31 -30.66 2.33
C ASP A 344 -5.98 -31.94 2.86
N GLU A 345 -6.16 -32.93 1.99
CA GLU A 345 -6.60 -34.28 2.40
C GLU A 345 -5.37 -35.02 2.97
N ASP A 346 -5.32 -35.15 4.30
CA ASP A 346 -4.32 -35.94 5.05
C ASP A 346 -4.32 -37.45 4.71
#